data_AF-A0A522QY39-F1
#
_entry.id   AF-A0A522QY39-F1
#
_cell.length_a   1.000
_cell.length_b   1.000
_cell.length_c   1.000
_cell.angle_alpha   90.00
_cell.angle_beta   90.00
_cell.angle_gamma   90.00
#
_symmetry.space_group_name_H-M   'P 1'
#
loop_
_entity.id
_entity.type
_entity.pdbx_description
1 polymer ?
#
loop_
_entity_poly.entity_id
_entity_poly.type
_entity_poly.pdbx_seq_one_letter_code
_entity_poly.pdbx_strand_id
1 'polypeptide(L)'
;MLPPLKTVRAGLHRTTEALAAELARPGGAMPTWNDLEWRLAMAAAVGHGVSPLLWKHSGWAHPHWQRFLENQHEQVAIRHARITALLKRIDALARVGDLALTPLKGSALHALGIYAPGDRPMADIDLLVHEDDVDAAIKLMQEIGYVRSFDHWRHLVFKPAMGTPPAVLGEHRDTPVNIELHTRIRERLPVSVIDITERIRPRNREPGLNPYPSRGALLAHLLLHAAGNICGRSLRLMHLHDI
;
A
#
# COMPACT_ATOMS: atom_id res chain seq x y z
N MET A 1 31.27 -14.42 2.14
CA MET A 1 31.61 -13.26 1.29
C MET A 1 30.32 -12.75 0.66
N LEU A 2 30.07 -11.43 0.67
CA LEU A 2 28.87 -10.88 0.04
C LEU A 2 29.01 -10.94 -1.49
N PRO A 3 27.93 -11.23 -2.25
CA PRO A 3 27.99 -11.24 -3.70
C PRO A 3 28.29 -9.84 -4.25
N PRO A 4 28.98 -9.72 -5.40
CA PRO A 4 29.22 -8.43 -6.03
C PRO A 4 27.90 -7.69 -6.34
N LEU A 5 27.88 -6.36 -6.17
CA LEU A 5 26.68 -5.55 -6.42
C LEU A 5 26.13 -5.70 -7.84
N LYS A 6 27.02 -5.90 -8.84
CA LYS A 6 26.62 -6.15 -10.22
C LYS A 6 25.79 -7.44 -10.35
N THR A 7 26.19 -8.49 -9.62
CA THR A 7 25.47 -9.77 -9.56
C THR A 7 24.13 -9.62 -8.88
N VAL A 8 24.07 -8.89 -7.76
CA VAL A 8 22.82 -8.60 -7.04
C VAL A 8 21.85 -7.81 -7.93
N ARG A 9 22.31 -6.76 -8.61
CA ARG A 9 21.49 -5.96 -9.53
C ARG A 9 20.94 -6.80 -10.68
N ALA A 10 21.77 -7.62 -11.31
CA ALA A 10 21.34 -8.48 -12.41
C ALA A 10 20.33 -9.53 -11.93
N GLY A 11 20.56 -10.12 -10.74
CA GLY A 11 19.64 -11.06 -10.12
C GLY A 11 18.28 -10.43 -9.78
N LEU A 12 18.27 -9.25 -9.14
CA LEU A 12 17.03 -8.51 -8.84
C LEU A 12 16.25 -8.16 -10.11
N HIS A 13 16.93 -7.70 -11.16
CA HIS A 13 16.26 -7.43 -12.42
C HIS A 13 15.62 -8.69 -13.00
N ARG A 14 16.39 -9.78 -13.11
CA ARG A 14 15.89 -11.07 -13.63
C ARG A 14 14.71 -11.60 -12.83
N THR A 15 14.79 -11.56 -11.50
CA THR A 15 13.71 -12.07 -10.64
C THR A 15 12.48 -11.18 -10.73
N THR A 16 12.62 -9.85 -10.67
CA THR A 16 11.49 -8.92 -10.84
C THR A 16 10.74 -9.14 -12.16
N GLU A 17 11.44 -9.27 -13.28
CA GLU A 17 10.80 -9.53 -14.59
C GLU A 17 10.03 -10.86 -14.61
N ALA A 18 10.60 -11.92 -14.03
CA ALA A 18 9.92 -13.21 -13.94
C ALA A 18 8.68 -13.16 -13.03
N LEU A 19 8.75 -12.45 -11.90
CA LEU A 19 7.59 -12.25 -11.02
C LEU A 19 6.49 -11.46 -11.71
N ALA A 20 6.84 -10.42 -12.47
CA ALA A 20 5.89 -9.66 -13.27
C ALA A 20 5.23 -10.53 -14.34
N ALA A 21 6.00 -11.37 -15.03
CA ALA A 21 5.47 -12.29 -16.04
C ALA A 21 4.52 -13.34 -15.44
N GLU A 22 4.87 -13.92 -14.28
CA GLU A 22 4.03 -14.90 -13.58
C GLU A 22 2.73 -14.26 -13.07
N LEU A 23 2.77 -13.01 -12.56
CA LEU A 23 1.55 -12.30 -12.16
C LEU A 23 0.64 -11.96 -13.35
N ALA A 24 1.23 -11.60 -14.50
CA ALA A 24 0.47 -11.27 -15.70
C ALA A 24 -0.16 -12.51 -16.35
N ARG A 25 0.54 -13.66 -16.31
CA ARG A 25 0.09 -14.94 -16.86
C ARG A 25 0.55 -16.09 -15.96
N PRO A 26 -0.24 -16.42 -14.92
CA PRO A 26 0.14 -17.45 -13.97
C PRO A 26 0.22 -18.85 -14.58
N GLY A 27 1.02 -19.73 -13.99
CA GLY A 27 1.23 -21.10 -14.46
C GLY A 27 2.39 -21.25 -15.42
N GLY A 28 3.33 -20.30 -15.43
CA GLY A 28 4.57 -20.42 -16.17
C GLY A 28 5.46 -21.55 -15.65
N ALA A 29 6.43 -21.97 -16.47
CA ALA A 29 7.44 -22.92 -16.04
C ALA A 29 8.24 -22.34 -14.85
N MET A 30 8.51 -23.18 -13.84
CA MET A 30 9.31 -22.78 -12.69
C MET A 30 10.72 -22.36 -13.14
N PRO A 31 11.22 -21.20 -12.69
CA PRO A 31 12.56 -20.75 -13.05
C PRO A 31 13.66 -21.69 -12.55
N THR A 32 14.69 -21.91 -13.36
CA THR A 32 15.91 -22.66 -12.97
C THR A 32 16.89 -21.74 -12.23
N TRP A 33 16.44 -21.16 -11.13
CA TRP A 33 17.21 -20.23 -10.30
C TRP A 33 18.12 -20.95 -9.32
N ASN A 34 19.28 -20.36 -9.05
CA ASN A 34 20.13 -20.76 -7.93
C ASN A 34 19.64 -20.17 -6.59
N ASP A 35 20.26 -20.56 -5.48
CA ASP A 35 19.88 -20.12 -4.14
C ASP A 35 19.92 -18.59 -3.96
N LEU A 36 20.88 -17.91 -4.58
CA LEU A 36 20.95 -16.45 -4.53
C LEU A 36 19.74 -15.84 -5.23
N GLU A 37 19.40 -16.32 -6.42
CA GLU A 37 18.26 -15.82 -7.20
C GLU A 37 16.93 -16.06 -6.48
N TRP A 38 16.72 -17.21 -5.85
CA TRP A 38 15.52 -17.44 -5.01
C TRP A 38 15.44 -16.45 -3.83
N ARG A 39 16.57 -16.11 -3.20
CA ARG A 39 16.60 -15.07 -2.15
C ARG A 39 16.31 -13.67 -2.69
N LEU A 40 16.84 -13.34 -3.87
CA LEU A 40 16.55 -12.08 -4.54
C LEU A 40 15.10 -12.01 -5.02
N ALA A 41 14.48 -13.12 -5.39
CA ALA A 41 13.06 -13.20 -5.72
C ALA A 41 12.18 -12.89 -4.49
N MET A 42 12.52 -13.41 -3.30
CA MET A 42 11.82 -13.06 -2.06
C MET A 42 11.95 -11.56 -1.76
N ALA A 43 13.15 -11.00 -1.89
CA ALA A 43 13.37 -9.57 -1.70
C ALA A 43 12.61 -8.71 -2.72
N ALA A 44 12.58 -9.12 -3.99
CA ALA A 44 11.83 -8.44 -5.05
C ALA A 44 10.32 -8.50 -4.80
N ALA A 45 9.77 -9.66 -4.44
CA ALA A 45 8.35 -9.83 -4.14
C ALA A 45 7.90 -8.92 -3.00
N VAL A 46 8.71 -8.81 -1.94
CA VAL A 46 8.47 -7.86 -0.83
C VAL A 46 8.57 -6.41 -1.30
N GLY A 47 9.66 -6.05 -1.96
CA GLY A 47 9.91 -4.67 -2.38
C GLY A 47 8.83 -4.16 -3.34
N HIS A 48 8.30 -5.04 -4.19
CA HIS A 48 7.19 -4.74 -5.09
C HIS A 48 5.80 -4.92 -4.48
N GLY A 49 5.70 -5.42 -3.25
CA GLY A 49 4.43 -5.59 -2.51
C GLY A 49 3.53 -6.70 -3.06
N VAL A 50 4.09 -7.71 -3.73
CA VAL A 50 3.32 -8.73 -4.47
C VAL A 50 3.47 -10.15 -3.91
N SER A 51 4.22 -10.36 -2.82
CA SER A 51 4.35 -11.69 -2.20
C SER A 51 2.99 -12.38 -1.95
N PRO A 52 1.95 -11.71 -1.41
CA PRO A 52 0.69 -12.41 -1.17
C PRO A 52 -0.12 -12.69 -2.43
N LEU A 53 0.02 -11.86 -3.47
CA LEU A 53 -0.56 -12.16 -4.78
C LEU A 53 0.11 -13.36 -5.43
N LEU A 54 1.43 -13.44 -5.31
CA LEU A 54 2.18 -14.60 -5.78
C LEU A 54 1.77 -15.87 -5.03
N TRP A 55 1.45 -15.81 -3.73
CA TRP A 55 0.90 -16.97 -3.01
C TRP A 55 -0.38 -17.49 -3.68
N LYS A 56 -1.27 -16.58 -4.09
CA LYS A 56 -2.56 -16.90 -4.69
C LYS A 56 -2.46 -17.38 -6.14
N HIS A 57 -1.52 -16.82 -6.90
CA HIS A 57 -1.49 -16.99 -8.36
C HIS A 57 -0.33 -17.86 -8.86
N SER A 58 0.85 -17.82 -8.23
CA SER A 58 2.05 -18.48 -8.74
C SER A 58 1.94 -20.00 -8.71
N GLY A 59 2.23 -20.65 -9.85
CA GLY A 59 2.30 -22.11 -9.96
C GLY A 59 3.62 -22.74 -9.49
N TRP A 60 4.62 -21.93 -9.11
CA TRP A 60 5.98 -22.43 -8.85
C TRP A 60 6.10 -23.25 -7.55
N ALA A 61 6.48 -24.51 -7.70
CA ALA A 61 6.53 -25.50 -6.62
C ALA A 61 7.89 -25.59 -5.88
N HIS A 62 8.57 -24.45 -5.66
CA HIS A 62 9.81 -24.43 -4.88
C HIS A 62 9.48 -24.36 -3.38
N PRO A 63 9.88 -25.34 -2.54
CA PRO A 63 9.36 -25.47 -1.17
C PRO A 63 9.58 -24.24 -0.26
N HIS A 64 10.79 -23.67 -0.29
CA HIS A 64 11.11 -22.48 0.51
C HIS A 64 10.35 -21.24 0.03
N TRP A 65 10.08 -21.16 -1.27
CA TRP A 65 9.33 -20.07 -1.88
C TRP A 65 7.86 -20.13 -1.46
N GLN A 66 7.23 -21.30 -1.59
CA GLN A 66 5.82 -21.49 -1.21
C GLN A 66 5.59 -21.18 0.27
N ARG A 67 6.44 -21.71 1.17
CA ARG A 67 6.34 -21.43 2.61
C ARG A 67 6.53 -19.94 2.91
N PHE A 68 7.45 -19.28 2.22
CA PHE A 68 7.64 -17.84 2.35
C PHE A 68 6.37 -17.09 1.94
N LEU A 69 5.82 -17.37 0.76
CA LEU A 69 4.63 -16.67 0.26
C LEU A 69 3.39 -16.92 1.15
N GLU A 70 3.21 -18.14 1.63
CA GLU A 70 2.14 -18.50 2.57
C GLU A 70 2.24 -17.70 3.87
N ASN A 71 3.43 -17.64 4.45
CA ASN A 71 3.67 -16.81 5.64
C ASN A 71 3.38 -15.34 5.34
N GLN A 72 3.82 -14.80 4.21
CA GLN A 72 3.53 -13.41 3.84
C GLN A 72 2.03 -13.15 3.73
N HIS A 73 1.27 -14.05 3.09
CA HIS A 73 -0.19 -13.93 2.99
C HIS A 73 -0.87 -13.93 4.37
N GLU A 74 -0.47 -14.83 5.26
CA GLU A 74 -0.97 -14.90 6.63
C GLU A 74 -0.69 -13.60 7.41
N GLN A 75 0.56 -13.09 7.34
CA GLN A 75 0.93 -11.84 8.00
C GLN A 75 0.09 -10.66 7.49
N VAL A 76 -0.15 -10.59 6.18
CA VAL A 76 -1.00 -9.55 5.57
C VAL A 76 -2.45 -9.70 6.02
N ALA A 77 -2.98 -10.91 6.10
CA ALA A 77 -4.38 -11.14 6.52
C ALA A 77 -4.61 -10.67 7.97
N ILE A 78 -3.70 -11.01 8.89
CA ILE A 78 -3.78 -10.58 10.28
C ILE A 78 -3.64 -9.05 10.38
N ARG A 79 -2.69 -8.46 9.64
CA ARG A 79 -2.49 -7.01 9.63
C ARG A 79 -3.68 -6.26 9.03
N HIS A 80 -4.31 -6.81 8.00
CA HIS A 80 -5.52 -6.26 7.39
C HIS A 80 -6.68 -6.17 8.39
N ALA A 81 -6.85 -7.18 9.25
CA ALA A 81 -7.86 -7.13 10.32
C ALA A 81 -7.61 -5.97 11.30
N ARG A 82 -6.34 -5.73 11.67
CA ARG A 82 -5.96 -4.58 12.52
C ARG A 82 -6.24 -3.24 11.84
N ILE A 83 -5.89 -3.12 10.55
CA ILE A 83 -6.18 -1.91 9.76
C ILE A 83 -7.68 -1.67 9.66
N THR A 84 -8.47 -2.72 9.44
CA THR A 84 -9.94 -2.63 9.38
C THR A 84 -10.52 -2.16 10.72
N ALA A 85 -10.03 -2.69 11.84
CA ALA A 85 -10.45 -2.25 13.18
C ALA A 85 -10.08 -0.78 13.44
N LEU A 86 -8.89 -0.35 13.00
CA LEU A 86 -8.45 1.03 13.11
C LEU A 86 -9.31 1.99 12.26
N LEU A 87 -9.63 1.62 11.02
CA LEU A 87 -10.55 2.38 10.16
C LEU A 87 -11.94 2.52 10.79
N LYS A 88 -12.48 1.45 11.41
CA LYS A 88 -13.76 1.52 12.15
C LYS A 88 -13.70 2.48 13.33
N ARG A 89 -12.59 2.51 14.07
CA ARG A 89 -12.38 3.46 15.17
C ARG A 89 -12.31 4.91 14.66
N ILE A 90 -11.59 5.13 13.56
CA ILE A 90 -11.51 6.44 12.90
C ILE A 90 -12.90 6.88 12.44
N ASP A 91 -13.67 6.01 11.78
CA ASP A 91 -15.04 6.30 11.34
C ASP A 91 -15.93 6.75 12.51
N ALA A 92 -15.93 6.00 13.61
CA ALA A 92 -16.76 6.30 14.78
C ALA A 92 -16.41 7.66 15.40
N LEU A 93 -15.11 7.96 15.57
CA LEU A 93 -14.67 9.23 16.13
C LEU A 93 -14.92 10.40 15.16
N ALA A 94 -14.74 10.18 13.86
CA ALA A 94 -15.02 11.18 12.85
C ALA A 94 -16.52 11.52 12.79
N ARG A 95 -17.41 10.55 13.00
CA ARG A 95 -18.86 10.81 13.14
C ARG A 95 -19.18 11.68 14.36
N VAL A 96 -18.57 11.39 15.50
CA VAL A 96 -18.77 12.19 16.73
C VAL A 96 -18.24 13.62 16.57
N GLY A 97 -17.12 13.78 15.87
CA GLY A 97 -16.49 15.07 15.63
C GLY A 97 -17.00 15.84 14.41
N ASP A 98 -18.11 15.41 13.79
CA ASP A 98 -18.67 16.01 12.57
C ASP A 98 -17.65 16.15 11.41
N LEU A 99 -16.72 15.19 11.34
CA LEU A 99 -15.58 15.23 10.43
C LEU A 99 -15.78 14.25 9.27
N ALA A 100 -15.72 14.74 8.04
CA ALA A 100 -15.75 13.91 6.83
C ALA A 100 -14.34 13.58 6.35
N LEU A 101 -14.04 12.29 6.19
CA LEU A 101 -12.77 11.76 5.68
C LEU A 101 -13.02 10.80 4.51
N THR A 102 -12.06 10.66 3.59
CA THR A 102 -12.12 9.67 2.51
C THR A 102 -10.91 8.74 2.57
N PRO A 103 -11.07 7.44 2.91
CA PRO A 103 -10.00 6.46 2.81
C PRO A 103 -9.54 6.31 1.37
N LEU A 104 -8.23 6.27 1.14
CA LEU A 104 -7.66 6.28 -0.20
C LEU A 104 -7.02 4.94 -0.58
N LYS A 105 -6.81 4.74 -1.88
CA LYS A 105 -6.02 3.65 -2.48
C LYS A 105 -6.38 2.28 -1.88
N GLY A 106 -5.45 1.65 -1.15
CA GLY A 106 -5.60 0.32 -0.58
C GLY A 106 -6.84 0.15 0.28
N SER A 107 -7.13 1.12 1.14
CA SER A 107 -8.31 1.05 2.02
C SER A 107 -9.60 1.07 1.19
N ALA A 108 -9.65 1.87 0.13
CA ALA A 108 -10.80 1.91 -0.77
C ALA A 108 -10.93 0.64 -1.63
N LEU A 109 -9.81 0.08 -2.10
CA LEU A 109 -9.79 -1.16 -2.87
C LEU A 109 -10.33 -2.35 -2.04
N HIS A 110 -9.95 -2.44 -0.75
CA HIS A 110 -10.52 -3.43 0.16
C HIS A 110 -11.99 -3.18 0.48
N ALA A 111 -12.40 -1.92 0.69
CA ALA A 111 -13.80 -1.57 0.93
C ALA A 111 -14.71 -1.94 -0.25
N LEU A 112 -14.18 -1.93 -1.49
CA LEU A 112 -14.88 -2.38 -2.69
C LEU A 112 -14.87 -3.91 -2.90
N GLY A 113 -14.19 -4.67 -2.05
CA GLY A 113 -14.06 -6.12 -2.18
C GLY A 113 -13.18 -6.58 -3.34
N ILE A 114 -12.32 -5.70 -3.90
CA ILE A 114 -11.42 -6.06 -5.01
C ILE A 114 -10.35 -7.05 -4.52
N TYR A 115 -9.89 -6.90 -3.28
CA TYR A 115 -8.92 -7.78 -2.64
C TYR A 115 -9.50 -8.45 -1.40
N ALA A 116 -9.28 -9.77 -1.28
CA ALA A 116 -9.58 -10.49 -0.05
C ALA A 116 -8.54 -10.14 1.05
N PRO A 117 -8.86 -10.38 2.34
CA PRO A 117 -7.86 -10.31 3.40
C PRO A 117 -6.65 -11.18 3.07
N GLY A 118 -5.45 -10.60 3.16
CA GLY A 118 -4.20 -11.29 2.82
C GLY A 118 -3.69 -10.98 1.42
N ASP A 119 -4.55 -10.65 0.45
CA ASP A 119 -4.13 -10.54 -0.97
C ASP A 119 -3.25 -9.32 -1.26
N ARG A 120 -3.49 -8.19 -0.57
CA ARG A 120 -2.82 -6.91 -0.82
C ARG A 120 -2.26 -6.31 0.47
N PRO A 121 -0.94 -6.11 0.58
CA PRO A 121 -0.38 -5.38 1.70
C PRO A 121 -0.76 -3.89 1.67
N MET A 122 -0.94 -3.29 2.84
CA MET A 122 -1.19 -1.85 3.02
C MET A 122 -0.21 -1.28 4.04
N ALA A 123 0.89 -0.68 3.60
CA ALA A 123 1.91 -0.16 4.52
C ALA A 123 1.35 0.92 5.48
N ASP A 124 0.37 1.68 5.00
CA ASP A 124 -0.23 2.85 5.63
C ASP A 124 -1.76 2.88 5.43
N ILE A 125 -2.40 3.80 6.14
CA ILE A 125 -3.77 4.26 5.85
C ILE A 125 -3.66 5.69 5.31
N ASP A 126 -4.01 5.87 4.05
CA ASP A 126 -4.16 7.18 3.44
C ASP A 126 -5.59 7.73 3.65
N LEU A 127 -5.71 8.96 4.15
CA LEU A 127 -6.99 9.66 4.34
C LEU A 127 -6.97 11.02 3.62
N LEU A 128 -8.01 11.35 2.87
CA LEU A 128 -8.26 12.71 2.38
C LEU A 128 -9.20 13.44 3.34
N VAL A 129 -8.83 14.67 3.70
CA VAL A 129 -9.65 15.60 4.48
C VAL A 129 -9.76 16.93 3.75
N HIS A 130 -10.82 17.70 4.04
CA HIS A 130 -10.92 19.08 3.56
C HIS A 130 -9.89 19.98 4.27
N GLU A 131 -9.44 21.04 3.59
CA GLU A 131 -8.40 21.94 4.11
C GLU A 131 -8.82 22.61 5.41
N ASP A 132 -10.09 23.04 5.49
CA ASP A 132 -10.65 23.70 6.68
C ASP A 132 -10.76 22.78 7.90
N ASP A 133 -10.74 21.46 7.69
CA ASP A 133 -10.95 20.45 8.74
C ASP A 133 -9.64 19.77 9.17
N VAL A 134 -8.49 20.22 8.67
CA VAL A 134 -7.18 19.63 8.97
C VAL A 134 -6.91 19.62 10.47
N ASP A 135 -7.15 20.72 11.17
CA ASP A 135 -6.90 20.80 12.61
C ASP A 135 -7.78 19.84 13.42
N ALA A 136 -9.03 19.64 12.99
CA ALA A 136 -9.93 18.65 13.59
C ALA A 136 -9.41 17.22 13.34
N ALA A 137 -8.97 16.92 12.12
CA ALA A 137 -8.37 15.63 11.79
C ALA A 137 -7.07 15.36 12.56
N ILE A 138 -6.21 16.37 12.75
CA ILE A 138 -4.99 16.26 13.57
C ILE A 138 -5.35 15.88 15.01
N LYS A 139 -6.34 16.55 15.61
CA LYS A 139 -6.81 16.23 16.97
C LYS A 139 -7.34 14.80 17.06
N LEU A 140 -8.10 14.34 16.06
CA LEU A 140 -8.57 12.96 15.98
C LEU A 140 -7.38 11.98 15.96
N MET A 141 -6.34 12.24 15.14
CA MET A 141 -5.14 11.38 15.11
C MET A 141 -4.47 11.29 16.48
N GLN A 142 -4.35 12.42 17.19
CA GLN A 142 -3.78 12.46 18.54
C GLN A 142 -4.62 11.65 19.54
N GLU A 143 -5.94 11.76 19.47
CA GLU A 143 -6.87 11.01 20.34
C GLU A 143 -6.76 9.50 20.17
N ILE A 144 -6.47 9.02 18.94
CA ILE A 144 -6.24 7.59 18.68
C ILE A 144 -4.81 7.13 18.98
N GLY A 145 -3.98 7.99 19.59
CA GLY A 145 -2.63 7.66 20.05
C GLY A 145 -1.55 7.79 18.97
N TYR A 146 -1.78 8.62 17.95
CA TYR A 146 -0.81 8.92 16.92
C TYR A 146 -0.13 10.26 17.13
N VAL A 147 1.15 10.32 16.79
CA VAL A 147 1.96 11.53 16.84
C VAL A 147 2.37 11.94 15.43
N ARG A 148 2.39 13.25 15.17
CA ARG A 148 2.89 13.80 13.91
C ARG A 148 4.38 13.52 13.82
N SER A 149 4.82 12.87 12.74
CA SER A 149 6.21 12.48 12.54
C SER A 149 6.95 13.49 11.65
N PHE A 150 6.42 13.80 10.47
CA PHE A 150 7.00 14.77 9.55
C PHE A 150 5.95 15.26 8.55
N ASP A 151 6.26 16.39 7.93
CA ASP A 151 5.47 16.96 6.86
C ASP A 151 6.10 16.62 5.53
N HIS A 152 5.30 16.06 4.62
CA HIS A 152 5.68 15.90 3.25
C HIS A 152 4.85 16.86 2.39
N TRP A 153 5.35 17.24 1.23
CA TRP A 153 4.66 18.20 0.37
C TRP A 153 3.27 17.74 -0.12
N ARG A 154 2.97 16.43 0.03
CA ARG A 154 1.68 15.80 -0.28
C ARG A 154 0.74 15.63 0.93
N HIS A 155 1.29 15.41 2.12
CA HIS A 155 0.52 14.94 3.28
C HIS A 155 1.24 15.22 4.60
N LEU A 156 0.48 15.08 5.70
CA LEU A 156 1.01 14.97 7.05
C LEU A 156 1.13 13.50 7.42
N VAL A 157 2.29 13.08 7.95
CA VAL A 157 2.51 11.69 8.35
C VAL A 157 2.38 11.54 9.85
N PHE A 158 1.55 10.57 10.25
CA PHE A 158 1.31 10.19 11.64
C PHE A 158 1.80 8.78 11.89
N LYS A 159 2.52 8.60 12.99
CA LYS A 159 2.98 7.30 13.48
C LYS A 159 2.33 7.00 14.83
N PRO A 160 2.08 5.73 15.17
CA PRO A 160 1.63 5.41 16.52
C PRO A 160 2.71 5.83 17.53
N ALA A 161 2.29 6.36 18.68
CA ALA A 161 3.22 6.81 19.73
C ALA A 161 4.11 5.68 20.27
N MET A 162 3.62 4.44 20.19
CA MET A 162 4.29 3.23 20.67
C MET A 162 4.36 2.18 19.57
N GLY A 163 5.38 1.32 19.65
CA GLY A 163 5.59 0.19 18.74
C GLY A 163 6.84 0.38 17.90
N THR A 164 7.65 -0.68 17.82
CA THR A 164 8.85 -0.71 16.97
C THR A 164 8.61 -1.72 15.83
N PRO A 165 8.88 -1.36 14.57
CA PRO A 165 8.76 -2.31 13.48
C PRO A 165 9.72 -3.49 13.68
N PRO A 166 9.26 -4.74 13.54
CA PRO A 166 10.13 -5.91 13.58
C PRO A 166 11.16 -5.85 12.44
N ALA A 167 12.41 -6.23 12.74
CA ALA A 167 13.49 -6.29 11.75
C ALA A 167 13.44 -7.61 10.97
N VAL A 168 12.39 -7.78 10.15
CA VAL A 168 12.17 -8.98 9.33
C VAL A 168 12.10 -8.64 7.84
N LEU A 169 12.37 -9.63 6.99
CA LEU A 169 12.12 -9.51 5.57
C LEU A 169 10.62 -9.67 5.31
N GLY A 170 10.02 -8.67 4.68
CA GLY A 170 8.63 -8.77 4.24
C GLY A 170 7.63 -8.21 5.23
N GLU A 171 6.38 -8.61 5.00
CA GLU A 171 5.24 -8.22 5.79
C GLU A 171 5.29 -8.90 7.15
N HIS A 172 4.87 -8.16 8.18
CA HIS A 172 4.75 -8.68 9.53
C HIS A 172 3.51 -8.11 10.20
N ARG A 173 2.75 -8.97 10.87
CA ARG A 173 1.48 -8.61 11.52
C ARG A 173 1.60 -7.48 12.51
N ASP A 174 2.74 -7.39 13.20
CA ASP A 174 3.03 -6.40 14.24
C ASP A 174 3.67 -5.10 13.73
N THR A 175 3.98 -5.00 12.43
CA THR A 175 4.49 -3.74 11.85
C THR A 175 3.48 -2.61 12.11
N PRO A 176 3.92 -1.51 12.76
CA PRO A 176 3.08 -0.34 12.98
C PRO A 176 2.40 0.14 11.69
N VAL A 177 1.16 0.62 11.82
CA VAL A 177 0.41 1.20 10.69
C VAL A 177 0.60 2.69 10.78
N ASN A 178 1.14 3.32 9.74
CA ASN A 178 1.18 4.78 9.67
C ASN A 178 -0.15 5.30 9.11
N ILE A 179 -0.49 6.55 9.44
CA ILE A 179 -1.62 7.25 8.81
C ILE A 179 -1.07 8.46 8.06
N GLU A 180 -1.44 8.60 6.80
CA GLU A 180 -1.12 9.76 5.98
C GLU A 180 -2.37 10.61 5.77
N LEU A 181 -2.35 11.86 6.21
CA LEU A 181 -3.44 12.80 6.05
C LEU A 181 -3.15 13.75 4.89
N HIS A 182 -3.96 13.63 3.84
CA HIS A 182 -3.88 14.40 2.61
C HIS A 182 -4.97 15.47 2.61
N THR A 183 -4.66 16.67 2.12
CA THR A 183 -5.66 17.70 1.82
C THR A 183 -5.92 17.85 0.32
N ARG A 184 -4.94 17.40 -0.48
CA ARG A 184 -4.98 17.43 -1.94
C ARG A 184 -4.43 16.13 -2.51
N ILE A 185 -5.00 15.70 -3.62
CA ILE A 185 -4.49 14.59 -4.42
C ILE A 185 -3.88 15.17 -5.69
N ARG A 186 -2.56 15.34 -5.64
CA ARG A 186 -1.79 15.94 -6.74
C ARG A 186 -0.43 15.27 -6.91
N GLU A 187 0.04 15.23 -8.14
CA GLU A 187 1.40 14.78 -8.46
C GLU A 187 2.12 15.77 -9.37
N ARG A 188 3.43 15.91 -9.15
CA ARG A 188 4.31 16.69 -10.02
C ARG A 188 4.76 15.76 -11.17
N LEU A 189 4.10 15.85 -12.32
CA LEU A 189 4.49 15.13 -13.53
C LEU A 189 5.48 15.97 -14.36
N PRO A 190 6.15 15.41 -15.38
CA PRO A 190 7.26 16.08 -16.06
C PRO A 190 6.88 17.42 -16.72
N VAL A 191 5.63 17.55 -17.17
CA VAL A 191 5.14 18.74 -17.86
C VAL A 191 4.43 19.71 -16.91
N SER A 192 3.60 19.19 -16.00
CA SER A 192 2.77 20.00 -15.13
C SER A 192 2.41 19.29 -13.83
N VAL A 193 1.99 20.06 -12.84
CA VAL A 193 1.32 19.51 -11.65
C VAL A 193 -0.10 19.13 -12.05
N ILE A 194 -0.46 17.88 -11.81
CA ILE A 194 -1.82 17.38 -12.00
C ILE A 194 -2.48 17.27 -10.64
N ASP A 195 -3.59 17.97 -10.45
CA ASP A 195 -4.41 17.95 -9.25
C ASP A 195 -5.80 17.39 -9.59
N ILE A 196 -6.19 16.30 -8.93
CA ILE A 196 -7.47 15.62 -9.12
C ILE A 196 -8.33 15.64 -7.85
N THR A 197 -8.01 16.52 -6.90
CA THR A 197 -8.68 16.58 -5.58
C THR A 197 -10.20 16.67 -5.72
N GLU A 198 -10.70 17.60 -6.54
CA GLU A 198 -12.15 17.78 -6.77
C GLU A 198 -12.83 16.55 -7.37
N ARG A 199 -12.11 15.73 -8.14
CA ARG A 199 -12.64 14.48 -8.70
C ARG A 199 -12.78 13.37 -7.65
N ILE A 200 -12.00 13.44 -6.58
CA ILE A 200 -11.95 12.43 -5.51
C ILE A 200 -12.84 12.80 -4.33
N ARG A 201 -13.06 14.10 -4.09
CA ARG A 201 -13.93 14.56 -3.01
C ARG A 201 -15.32 13.92 -3.10
N PRO A 202 -15.88 13.45 -1.97
CA PRO A 202 -17.22 12.90 -1.96
C PRO A 202 -18.23 13.99 -2.32
N ARG A 203 -19.26 13.61 -3.09
CA ARG A 203 -20.28 14.57 -3.58
C ARG A 203 -21.12 15.14 -2.45
N ASN A 204 -21.49 14.29 -1.50
CA ASN A 204 -22.17 14.67 -0.27
C ASN A 204 -21.24 14.29 0.88
N ARG A 205 -20.82 15.28 1.67
CA ARG A 205 -19.91 15.07 2.80
C ARG A 205 -20.74 14.67 4.01
N GLU A 206 -20.67 13.41 4.38
CA GLU A 206 -21.27 12.91 5.61
C GLU A 206 -20.18 12.76 6.69
N PRO A 207 -20.50 12.97 7.98
CA PRO A 207 -19.57 12.66 9.06
C PRO A 207 -19.13 11.19 9.02
N GLY A 208 -17.83 10.95 9.25
CA GLY A 208 -17.21 9.63 9.13
C GLY A 208 -16.44 9.41 7.83
N LEU A 209 -16.23 8.14 7.50
CA LEU A 209 -15.55 7.70 6.28
C LEU A 209 -16.52 7.69 5.10
N ASN A 210 -16.11 8.38 4.03
CA ASN A 210 -16.85 8.50 2.78
C ASN A 210 -16.12 7.75 1.67
N PRO A 211 -16.83 7.01 0.80
CA PRO A 211 -16.21 6.33 -0.33
C PRO A 211 -15.78 7.34 -1.41
N TYR A 212 -15.02 6.85 -2.39
CA TYR A 212 -14.83 7.59 -3.63
C TYR A 212 -16.18 7.85 -4.32
N PRO A 213 -16.35 9.00 -4.99
CA PRO A 213 -17.61 9.33 -5.67
C PRO A 213 -17.90 8.40 -6.86
N SER A 214 -16.90 7.68 -7.38
CA SER A 214 -17.07 6.62 -8.39
C SER A 214 -15.82 5.74 -8.50
N ARG A 215 -15.97 4.56 -9.13
CA ARG A 215 -14.81 3.72 -9.53
C ARG A 215 -13.86 4.46 -10.46
N GLY A 216 -14.37 5.32 -11.34
CA GLY A 216 -13.56 6.14 -12.25
C GLY A 216 -12.76 7.23 -11.54
N ALA A 217 -13.16 7.67 -10.35
CA ALA A 217 -12.37 8.56 -9.51
C ALA A 217 -11.24 7.80 -8.80
N LEU A 218 -11.53 6.59 -8.30
CA LEU A 218 -10.52 5.70 -7.74
C LEU A 218 -9.44 5.34 -8.77
N LEU A 219 -9.86 4.89 -9.97
CA LEU A 219 -8.93 4.56 -11.05
C LEU A 219 -8.05 5.76 -11.45
N ALA A 220 -8.63 6.97 -11.54
CA ALA A 220 -7.85 8.18 -11.82
C ALA A 220 -6.79 8.45 -10.74
N HIS A 221 -7.10 8.22 -9.47
CA HIS A 221 -6.12 8.32 -8.39
C HIS A 221 -5.03 7.27 -8.49
N LEU A 222 -5.37 6.00 -8.75
CA LEU A 222 -4.40 4.92 -8.90
C LEU A 222 -3.46 5.18 -10.09
N LEU A 223 -3.99 5.64 -11.23
CA LEU A 223 -3.19 6.05 -12.39
C LEU A 223 -2.27 7.23 -12.07
N LEU A 224 -2.75 8.26 -11.38
CA LEU A 224 -1.93 9.40 -10.99
C LEU A 224 -0.80 8.98 -10.03
N HIS A 225 -1.11 8.12 -9.06
CA HIS A 225 -0.12 7.56 -8.14
C HIS A 225 0.93 6.73 -8.87
N ALA A 226 0.53 5.86 -9.80
CA ALA A 226 1.45 5.10 -10.63
C ALA A 226 2.33 6.02 -11.48
N ALA A 227 1.77 7.05 -12.12
CA ALA A 227 2.52 8.03 -12.91
C ALA A 227 3.56 8.79 -12.06
N GLY A 228 3.19 9.24 -10.86
CA GLY A 228 4.13 9.88 -9.92
C GLY A 228 5.28 8.94 -9.53
N ASN A 229 4.97 7.67 -9.26
CA ASN A 229 6.00 6.66 -8.95
C ASN A 229 6.88 6.30 -10.16
N ILE A 230 6.37 6.34 -11.39
CA ILE A 230 7.18 6.19 -12.61
C ILE A 230 8.19 7.34 -12.70
N CYS A 231 7.73 8.58 -12.53
CA CYS A 231 8.59 9.76 -12.56
C CYS A 231 9.67 9.71 -11.46
N GLY A 232 9.30 9.21 -10.28
CA GLY A 232 10.20 8.99 -9.15
C GLY A 232 11.06 7.73 -9.23
N ARG A 233 10.92 6.91 -10.29
CA ARG A 233 11.58 5.59 -10.42
C ARG A 233 11.35 4.65 -9.23
N SER A 234 10.17 4.75 -8.62
CA SER A 234 9.72 3.99 -7.44
C SER A 234 8.46 3.16 -7.73
N LEU A 235 8.14 2.93 -9.01
CA LEU A 235 7.01 2.10 -9.39
C LEU A 235 7.18 0.67 -8.86
N ARG A 236 6.12 0.16 -8.26
CA ARG A 236 6.03 -1.22 -7.78
C ARG A 236 5.03 -2.00 -8.63
N LEU A 237 5.22 -3.32 -8.75
CA LEU A 237 4.27 -4.20 -9.44
C LEU A 237 2.87 -4.11 -8.82
N MET A 238 2.78 -3.92 -7.49
CA MET A 238 1.50 -3.71 -6.83
C MET A 238 0.73 -2.50 -7.36
N HIS A 239 1.42 -1.40 -7.70
CA HIS A 239 0.75 -0.22 -8.26
C HIS A 239 0.16 -0.49 -9.65
N LEU A 240 0.77 -1.40 -10.42
CA LEU A 240 0.25 -1.82 -11.73
C LEU A 240 -0.92 -2.78 -11.58
N HIS A 241 -0.86 -3.72 -10.64
CA HIS A 241 -1.95 -4.67 -10.38
C HIS A 241 -3.21 -3.99 -9.79
N ASP A 242 -3.06 -2.84 -9.14
CA ASP A 242 -4.21 -2.05 -8.65
C ASP A 242 -5.05 -1.40 -9.78
N ILE A 243 -4.52 -1.30 -11.01
CA ILE A 243 -5.14 -0.64 -12.18
C ILE A 243 -5.91 -1.66 -13.01
#